data_AF-A0A7C3MTT3-F1
#
_entry.id   AF-A0A7C3MTT3-F1
#
_cell.length_a   1.000
_cell.length_b   1.000
_cell.length_c   1.000
_cell.angle_alpha   90.00
_cell.angle_beta   90.00
_cell.angle_gamma   90.00
#
_symmetry.space_group_name_H-M   'P 1'
#
loop_
_entity.id
_entity.type
_entity.pdbx_description
1 polymer ?
#
loop_
_entity_poly.entity_id
_entity_poly.type
_entity_poly.pdbx_seq_one_letter_code
_entity_poly.pdbx_strand_id
1 'polypeptide(L)' 'MFPGTYCKLGLMGLEAHDLALSKLERNSARDREDVKYLARSAPLDLSVLERRYEVELGPYLANPERHDLTLRMWLEMLRR' A
#
# COMPACT_ATOMS: atom_id res chain seq x y z
N MET A 1 -30.78 -6.43 0.90
CA MET A 1 -29.50 -7.06 1.30
C MET A 1 -29.82 -8.20 2.24
N PHE A 2 -29.23 -9.39 2.05
CA PHE A 2 -29.51 -10.58 2.87
C PHE A 2 -28.69 -10.57 4.17
N PRO A 3 -29.31 -10.29 5.33
CA PRO A 3 -28.59 -10.26 6.60
C PRO A 3 -28.19 -11.69 6.99
N GLY A 4 -26.95 -11.89 7.41
CA GLY A 4 -26.49 -13.20 7.92
C GLY A 4 -25.98 -14.19 6.86
N THR A 5 -26.19 -13.94 5.57
CA THR A 5 -25.88 -14.93 4.51
C THR A 5 -24.37 -15.14 4.28
N TYR A 6 -23.56 -14.10 4.50
CA TYR A 6 -22.12 -14.16 4.24
C TYR A 6 -21.28 -14.25 5.53
N CYS A 7 -21.87 -14.62 6.67
CA CYS A 7 -21.16 -14.71 7.96
C CYS A 7 -20.05 -15.77 8.01
N LYS A 8 -19.98 -16.66 7.02
CA LYS A 8 -18.92 -17.68 6.89
C LYS A 8 -17.98 -17.43 5.70
N LEU A 9 -18.11 -16.28 5.05
CA LEU A 9 -17.27 -15.94 3.91
C LEU A 9 -15.89 -15.47 4.41
N GLY A 10 -14.90 -16.37 4.32
CA GLY A 10 -13.50 -16.02 4.47
C GLY A 10 -12.95 -15.49 3.14
N LEU A 11 -12.41 -14.28 3.14
CA LEU A 11 -11.74 -13.70 1.97
C LEU A 11 -10.24 -13.66 2.23
N MET A 12 -9.46 -14.11 1.25
CA MET A 12 -8.03 -13.87 1.24
C MET A 12 -7.78 -12.51 0.60
N GLY A 13 -7.02 -11.67 1.30
CA GLY A 13 -6.59 -10.37 0.83
C GLY A 13 -5.08 -10.27 0.83
N LEU A 14 -4.57 -9.27 0.12
CA LEU A 14 -3.17 -8.89 0.23
C LEU A 14 -2.89 -8.39 1.65
N GLU A 15 -1.67 -8.67 2.11
CA GLU A 15 -1.12 -8.07 3.31
C GLU A 15 -0.99 -6.54 3.12
N ALA A 16 -0.92 -5.77 4.20
CA ALA A 16 -0.95 -4.31 4.15
C ALA A 16 0.18 -3.71 3.28
N HIS A 17 1.39 -4.24 3.35
CA HIS A 17 2.51 -3.72 2.55
C HIS A 17 2.33 -4.07 1.08
N ASP A 18 1.88 -5.29 0.76
CA ASP A 18 1.54 -5.69 -0.61
C ASP A 18 0.45 -4.82 -1.21
N LEU A 19 -0.59 -4.54 -0.42
CA LEU A 19 -1.69 -3.68 -0.84
C LEU A 19 -1.22 -2.24 -1.05
N ALA A 20 -0.35 -1.71 -0.19
CA ALA A 20 0.23 -0.38 -0.36
C ALA A 20 1.11 -0.29 -1.62
N LEU A 21 2.00 -1.26 -1.83
CA LEU A 21 2.89 -1.31 -3.00
C LEU A 21 2.09 -1.41 -4.31
N SER A 22 0.98 -2.18 -4.33
CA SER A 22 0.09 -2.27 -5.50
C SER A 22 -0.55 -0.94 -5.92
N LYS A 23 -0.57 0.06 -5.03
CA LYS A 23 -1.13 1.39 -5.27
C LYS A 23 -0.07 2.43 -5.62
N LEU A 24 1.20 2.14 -5.34
CA LEU A 24 2.33 3.06 -5.53
C LEU A 24 2.49 3.47 -7.01
N GLU A 25 2.34 2.52 -7.93
CA GLU A 25 2.48 2.75 -9.38
C GLU A 25 1.43 3.75 -9.92
N ARG A 26 0.23 3.72 -9.34
CA ARG A 26 -0.91 4.54 -9.81
C ARG A 26 -0.86 5.96 -9.26
N ASN A 27 -0.35 6.15 -8.04
CA ASN A 27 -0.18 7.44 -7.35
C ASN A 27 -1.35 8.43 -7.53
N SER A 28 -2.59 7.94 -7.55
CA SER A 28 -3.76 8.80 -7.66
C SER A 28 -4.08 9.45 -6.32
N ALA A 29 -4.96 10.46 -6.32
CA ALA A 29 -5.46 11.06 -5.07
C ALA A 29 -6.16 10.03 -4.18
N ARG A 30 -6.85 9.06 -4.79
CA ARG A 30 -7.52 7.97 -4.06
C ARG A 30 -6.52 7.01 -3.43
N ASP A 31 -5.45 6.67 -4.14
CA ASP A 31 -4.40 5.78 -3.62
C ASP A 31 -3.74 6.37 -2.37
N ARG A 32 -3.54 7.69 -2.32
CA ARG A 32 -3.02 8.36 -1.13
C ARG A 32 -3.95 8.23 0.08
N GLU A 33 -5.25 8.45 -0.11
CA GLU A 33 -6.23 8.30 0.98
C GLU A 33 -6.36 6.84 1.42
N ASP A 34 -6.32 5.90 0.49
CA ASP A 34 -6.32 4.48 0.79
C ASP A 34 -5.13 4.07 1.64
N VAL A 35 -3.93 4.57 1.33
CA VAL A 35 -2.70 4.26 2.06
C VAL A 35 -2.69 4.92 3.44
N LYS A 36 -3.22 6.14 3.57
CA LYS A 36 -3.46 6.77 4.89
C LYS A 36 -4.42 5.94 5.73
N TYR A 37 -5.50 5.46 5.14
CA TYR A 37 -6.46 4.61 5.83
C TYR A 37 -5.80 3.29 6.27
N LEU A 38 -5.01 2.68 5.38
CA LEU A 38 -4.30 1.44 5.66
C LEU A 38 -3.31 1.58 6.80
N ALA A 39 -2.52 2.67 6.82
CA ALA A 39 -1.59 2.98 7.89
C ALA A 39 -2.25 3.12 9.28
N ARG A 40 -3.53 3.51 9.32
CA ARG A 40 -4.32 3.63 10.56
C ARG A 40 -5.03 2.34 10.95
N SER A 41 -5.32 1.47 9.98
CA SER A 41 -6.24 0.34 10.15
C SER A 41 -5.56 -1.02 10.14
N ALA A 42 -4.30 -1.09 9.68
CA ALA A 42 -3.52 -2.31 9.59
C ALA A 42 -2.07 -2.07 10.06
N PRO A 43 -1.35 -3.12 10.47
CA PRO A 43 0.06 -3.03 10.79
C PRO A 43 0.87 -2.70 9.51
N LEU A 44 1.22 -1.42 9.34
CA LEU A 44 2.01 -0.94 8.22
C LEU A 44 3.30 -0.32 8.75
N ASP A 45 4.38 -1.10 8.75
CA ASP A 45 5.71 -0.61 9.13
C ASP A 45 6.36 0.06 7.92
N LEU A 46 6.65 1.36 8.07
CA LEU A 46 7.19 2.17 6.99
C LEU A 46 8.58 1.70 6.54
N SER A 47 9.38 1.13 7.45
CA SER A 47 10.72 0.60 7.15
C SER A 47 10.61 -0.70 6.36
N VAL A 48 9.62 -1.54 6.69
CA VAL A 48 9.32 -2.75 5.92
C VAL A 48 8.78 -2.36 4.53
N LEU A 49 7.90 -1.37 4.44
CA LEU A 49 7.37 -0.88 3.17
C LEU A 49 8.49 -0.40 2.25
N GLU A 50 9.42 0.40 2.78
CA GLU A 50 10.58 0.92 2.05
C GLU A 50 11.50 -0.21 1.59
N ARG A 51 11.86 -1.14 2.48
CA ARG A 51 12.70 -2.30 2.13
C ARG A 51 12.05 -3.18 1.06
N ARG A 52 10.75 -3.48 1.18
CA ARG A 52 10.03 -4.33 0.22
C ARG A 52 9.90 -3.64 -1.13
N TYR A 53 9.69 -2.32 -1.16
CA TYR A 53 9.75 -1.56 -2.39
C TYR A 53 11.10 -1.74 -3.09
N GLU A 54 12.22 -1.53 -2.39
CA GLU A 54 13.56 -1.60 -2.98
C GLU A 54 13.92 -3.00 -3.50
N VAL A 55 13.61 -4.03 -2.70
CA VAL A 55 14.04 -5.41 -2.98
C VAL A 55 13.08 -6.14 -3.93
N GLU A 56 11.79 -5.92 -3.78
CA GLU A 56 10.77 -6.73 -4.47
C GLU A 56 10.19 -6.02 -5.69
N LEU A 57 9.96 -4.71 -5.63
CA LEU A 57 9.30 -3.97 -6.72
C LEU A 57 10.30 -3.22 -7.61
N GLY A 58 11.30 -2.58 -7.00
CA GLY A 58 12.31 -1.73 -7.64
C GLY A 58 12.92 -2.32 -8.92
N PRO A 59 13.39 -3.59 -8.93
CA PRO A 59 14.02 -4.19 -10.10
C PRO A 59 13.12 -4.32 -11.34
N TYR A 60 11.79 -4.19 -11.18
CA TYR A 60 10.82 -4.42 -12.24
C TYR A 60 10.14 -3.13 -12.73
N LEU A 61 10.49 -1.97 -12.17
CA LEU A 61 9.85 -0.70 -12.53
C LEU A 61 10.51 -0.07 -13.76
N ALA A 62 9.69 0.31 -14.74
CA ALA A 62 10.15 0.98 -15.96
C ALA A 62 10.62 2.43 -15.73
N ASN A 63 10.21 3.07 -14.62
CA ASN A 63 10.60 4.43 -14.25
C ASN A 63 10.88 4.53 -12.75
N PRO A 64 12.03 4.03 -12.27
CA PRO A 64 12.34 3.95 -10.84
C PRO A 64 12.33 5.32 -10.16
N GLU A 65 12.88 6.36 -10.80
CA GLU A 65 12.96 7.71 -10.21
C GLU A 65 11.58 8.29 -9.82
N ARG A 66 10.56 8.10 -10.67
CA ARG A 66 9.19 8.54 -10.37
C ARG A 66 8.60 7.80 -9.17
N HIS A 67 8.86 6.51 -9.07
CA HIS A 67 8.32 5.67 -8.00
C HIS A 67 9.07 5.91 -6.68
N ASP A 68 10.38 6.16 -6.73
CA ASP A 68 11.18 6.57 -5.58
C ASP A 68 10.66 7.87 -4.99
N LEU A 69 10.39 8.86 -5.85
CA LEU A 69 9.81 10.14 -5.42
C LEU A 69 8.43 9.94 -4.78
N THR A 70 7.60 9.09 -5.39
CA THR A 70 6.26 8.78 -4.87
C THR A 70 6.35 8.13 -3.49
N LEU A 71 7.23 7.13 -3.33
CA LEU A 71 7.44 6.46 -2.05
C LEU A 71 7.91 7.45 -0.99
N ARG A 72 8.90 8.30 -1.29
CA ARG A 72 9.39 9.32 -0.36
C ARG A 72 8.28 10.25 0.11
N MET A 73 7.46 10.75 -0.82
CA MET A 73 6.31 11.59 -0.49
C MET A 73 5.29 10.86 0.41
N TRP A 74 5.04 9.57 0.16
CA TRP A 74 4.14 8.76 0.99
C TRP A 74 4.72 8.53 2.38
N LEU A 75 6.01 8.19 2.50
CA LEU A 75 6.68 8.02 3.78
C LEU A 75 6.66 9.30 4.61
N GLU A 76 6.91 10.46 3.99
CA GLU A 76 6.78 11.76 4.65
C GLU A 76 5.35 12.06 5.10
N MET A 77 4.37 11.74 4.26
CA MET A 77 2.94 11.92 4.55
C MET A 77 2.49 11.05 5.73
N LEU A 78 3.00 9.83 5.86
CA LEU A 78 2.59 8.87 6.89
C LEU A 78 3.35 9.03 8.22
N ARG A 79 4.52 9.67 8.21
CA ARG A 79 5.30 9.99 9.42
C ARG A 79 4.74 11.19 10.20
N ARG A 80 3.83 11.97 9.60
CA ARG A 80 3.18 13.14 10.19
C ARG A 80 1.82 12.80 10.77
#